data_AF-A0AAJ3P7P3-F1
#
_entry.id   AF-A0AAJ3P7P3-F1
#
_cell.length_a   1.000
_cell.length_b   1.000
_cell.length_c   1.000
_cell.angle_alpha   90.00
_cell.angle_beta   90.00
_cell.angle_gamma   90.00
#
_symmetry.space_group_name_H-M   'P 1'
#
loop_
_entity.id
_entity.type
_entity.pdbx_description
1 polymer ?
#
loop_
_entity_poly.entity_id
_entity_poly.type
_entity_poly.pdbx_seq_one_letter_code
_entity_poly.pdbx_strand_id
1 'polypeptide(L)'
;MIRESAGERLAIAHFFSVAEWDLAPQRLLQDWLRAHRADAERYERAKHDAARAAADGVASYKAGKTAVIQEIVNSARAARGLEPVDVYDKR
;
A
#
# COMPACT_ATOMS: atom_id res chain seq x y z
N MET A 1 -13.08 -7.59 -1.00
CA MET A 1 -13.90 -8.36 -0.03
C MET A 1 -13.16 -8.44 1.30
N ILE A 2 -13.87 -8.36 2.43
CA ILE A 2 -13.29 -8.49 3.76
C ILE A 2 -13.86 -9.75 4.41
N ARG A 3 -13.01 -10.58 5.02
CA ARG A 3 -13.41 -11.71 5.88
C ARG A 3 -13.16 -11.35 7.32
N GLU A 4 -14.17 -11.52 8.17
CA GLU A 4 -14.15 -11.16 9.59
C GLU A 4 -14.60 -12.35 10.45
N SER A 5 -14.13 -12.41 11.70
CA SER A 5 -14.56 -13.38 12.72
C SER A 5 -14.49 -12.72 14.09
N ALA A 6 -15.52 -12.91 14.93
CA ALA A 6 -15.62 -12.30 16.25
C ALA A 6 -15.37 -10.77 16.29
N GLY A 7 -15.75 -10.05 15.22
CA GLY A 7 -15.54 -8.60 15.09
C GLY A 7 -14.12 -8.20 14.65
N GLU A 8 -13.22 -9.16 14.46
CA GLU A 8 -11.86 -8.92 13.97
C GLU A 8 -11.73 -9.19 12.47
N ARG A 9 -11.00 -8.32 11.78
CA ARG A 9 -10.69 -8.50 10.37
C ARG A 9 -9.57 -9.51 10.19
N LEU A 10 -9.89 -10.62 9.51
CA LEU A 10 -8.95 -11.71 9.28
C LEU A 10 -8.29 -11.67 7.90
N ALA A 11 -9.02 -11.25 6.86
CA ALA A 11 -8.47 -11.19 5.51
C ALA A 11 -9.10 -10.09 4.67
N ILE A 12 -8.35 -9.61 3.68
CA ILE A 12 -8.82 -8.70 2.64
C ILE A 12 -8.44 -9.30 1.30
N ALA A 13 -9.43 -9.58 0.47
CA ALA A 13 -9.22 -10.03 -0.91
C ALA A 13 -9.43 -8.86 -1.87
N HIS A 14 -8.42 -8.65 -2.73
CA HIS A 14 -8.47 -7.78 -3.90
C HIS A 14 -8.56 -8.68 -5.14
N PHE A 15 -9.41 -8.33 -6.09
CA PHE A 15 -9.63 -9.08 -7.31
C PHE A 15 -9.20 -8.23 -8.50
N PHE A 16 -8.47 -8.82 -9.43
CA PHE A 16 -7.97 -8.18 -10.63
C PHE A 16 -8.23 -9.10 -11.82
N SER A 17 -8.49 -8.54 -13.00
CA SER A 17 -8.40 -9.30 -14.24
C SER A 17 -6.94 -9.65 -14.55
N VAL A 18 -6.74 -10.63 -15.44
CA VAL A 18 -5.40 -11.00 -15.92
C VAL A 18 -4.69 -9.80 -16.54
N ALA A 19 -5.42 -8.96 -17.29
CA ALA A 19 -4.87 -7.79 -17.96
C ALA A 19 -4.41 -6.68 -16.97
N GLU A 20 -5.02 -6.61 -15.79
CA GLU A 20 -4.69 -5.59 -14.78
C GLU A 20 -3.57 -6.04 -13.83
N TRP A 21 -3.35 -7.36 -13.71
CA TRP A 21 -2.58 -7.92 -12.61
C TRP A 21 -1.12 -7.45 -12.55
N ASP A 22 -0.45 -7.41 -13.70
CA ASP A 22 0.97 -7.01 -13.77
C ASP A 22 1.17 -5.52 -13.44
N LEU A 23 0.11 -4.71 -13.56
CA LEU A 23 0.12 -3.27 -13.29
C LEU A 23 -0.55 -2.90 -11.97
N ALA A 24 -1.10 -3.87 -11.25
CA ALA A 24 -1.79 -3.65 -9.98
C ALA A 24 -0.82 -2.99 -8.98
N PRO A 25 -1.18 -1.84 -8.36
CA PRO A 25 -0.32 -1.17 -7.39
C PRO A 25 0.16 -2.07 -6.25
N GLN A 26 -0.68 -3.02 -5.81
CA GLN A 26 -0.35 -4.01 -4.78
C GLN A 26 0.77 -4.96 -5.22
N ARG A 27 0.76 -5.37 -6.50
CA ARG A 27 1.79 -6.23 -7.07
C ARG A 27 3.09 -5.45 -7.27
N LEU A 28 3.01 -4.26 -7.86
CA LEU A 28 4.16 -3.38 -8.05
C LEU A 28 4.85 -3.03 -6.73
N LEU A 29 4.06 -2.71 -5.69
CA LEU A 29 4.57 -2.45 -4.33
C LEU A 29 5.28 -3.68 -3.77
N GLN A 30 4.67 -4.86 -3.85
CA GLN A 30 5.27 -6.11 -3.34
C GLN A 30 6.64 -6.36 -4.00
N ASP A 31 6.68 -6.34 -5.33
CA ASP A 31 7.90 -6.64 -6.09
C ASP A 31 8.99 -5.60 -5.81
N TRP A 32 8.63 -4.32 -5.74
CA TRP A 32 9.56 -3.24 -5.41
C TRP A 32 10.17 -3.41 -4.01
N LEU A 33 9.35 -3.62 -3.00
CA LEU A 33 9.81 -3.74 -1.61
C LEU A 33 10.70 -4.96 -1.37
N ARG A 34 10.54 -6.03 -2.16
CA ARG A 34 11.44 -7.20 -2.11
C ARG A 34 12.82 -6.88 -2.67
N ALA A 35 12.93 -5.95 -3.61
CA ALA A 35 14.19 -5.57 -4.26
C ALA A 35 14.85 -4.32 -3.64
N HIS A 36 14.09 -3.47 -2.94
CA HIS A 36 14.56 -2.17 -2.44
C HIS A 36 14.40 -2.08 -0.93
N ARG A 37 15.42 -2.57 -0.21
CA ARG A 37 15.40 -2.64 1.26
C ARG A 37 15.16 -1.29 1.95
N ALA A 38 15.78 -0.21 1.46
CA ALA A 38 15.63 1.12 2.04
C ALA A 38 14.15 1.60 2.00
N ASP A 39 13.44 1.31 0.91
CA ASP A 39 12.02 1.64 0.78
C ASP A 39 11.14 0.73 1.63
N ALA A 40 11.53 -0.53 1.83
CA ALA A 40 10.86 -1.43 2.77
C ALA A 40 10.95 -0.91 4.22
N GLU A 41 12.13 -0.46 4.64
CA GLU A 41 12.33 0.15 5.96
C GLU A 41 11.59 1.48 6.09
N ARG A 42 11.55 2.30 5.03
CA ARG A 42 10.76 3.53 4.98
C ARG A 42 9.27 3.24 5.15
N TYR A 43 8.75 2.25 4.43
CA TYR A 43 7.35 1.86 4.52
C TYR A 43 7.00 1.25 5.89
N GLU A 44 7.91 0.49 6.49
CA GLU A 44 7.77 -0.02 7.85
C GLU A 44 7.61 1.12 8.87
N ARG A 45 8.51 2.11 8.86
CA ARG A 45 8.41 3.28 9.74
C ARG A 45 7.07 3.98 9.58
N ALA A 46 6.65 4.22 8.34
CA ALA A 46 5.36 4.85 8.05
C ALA A 46 4.15 4.05 8.59
N LYS A 47 4.20 2.71 8.57
CA LYS A 47 3.16 1.87 9.19
C LYS A 47 3.14 2.00 10.70
N HIS A 48 4.30 2.04 11.35
CA HIS A 48 4.41 2.20 12.80
C HIS A 48 3.95 3.59 13.25
N ASP A 49 4.35 4.64 12.54
CA ASP A 49 3.92 6.02 12.81
C ASP A 49 2.40 6.16 12.65
N ALA A 50 1.85 5.59 11.58
CA ALA A 50 0.40 5.60 11.36
C ALA A 50 -0.34 4.82 12.46
N ALA A 51 0.19 3.70 12.95
CA ALA A 51 -0.39 2.93 14.04
C ALA A 51 -0.42 3.73 15.34
N ARG A 52 0.70 4.39 15.69
CA ARG A 52 0.80 5.28 16.85
C ARG A 52 -0.20 6.43 16.76
N ALA A 53 -0.20 7.15 15.64
CA ALA A 53 -1.10 8.29 15.45
C ALA A 53 -2.59 7.89 15.52
N ALA A 54 -2.96 6.68 15.09
CA ALA A 54 -4.32 6.17 15.23
C ALA A 54 -4.67 5.80 16.68
N ALA A 55 -3.74 5.18 17.40
CA ALA A 55 -3.91 4.87 18.82
C ALA A 55 -4.07 6.14 19.67
N ASP A 56 -3.35 7.20 19.31
CA ASP A 56 -3.39 8.51 19.99
C ASP A 56 -4.58 9.38 19.54
N GLY A 57 -5.39 8.94 18.57
CA GLY A 57 -6.52 9.70 18.03
C GLY A 57 -6.13 10.93 17.20
N VAL A 58 -4.84 11.10 16.89
CA VAL A 58 -4.27 12.27 16.20
C VAL A 58 -4.58 12.25 14.70
N ALA A 59 -4.61 11.07 14.09
CA ALA A 59 -4.91 10.92 12.66
C ALA A 59 -5.51 9.55 12.36
N SER A 60 -6.21 9.43 11.22
CA SER A 60 -6.61 8.11 10.74
C SER A 60 -5.37 7.29 10.36
N TYR A 61 -5.39 6.00 10.69
CA TYR A 61 -4.34 5.02 10.37
C TYR A 61 -3.90 4.99 8.89
N LYS A 62 -4.66 5.60 7.98
CA LYS A 62 -4.36 5.61 6.55
C LYS A 62 -3.47 6.77 6.10
N ALA A 63 -3.58 7.94 6.72
CA ALA A 63 -3.05 9.17 6.14
C ALA A 63 -1.51 9.14 5.93
N GLY A 64 -0.75 8.71 6.93
CA GLY A 64 0.72 8.72 6.86
C GLY A 64 1.31 7.68 5.90
N LYS A 65 0.74 6.48 5.83
CA LYS A 65 1.29 5.40 5.01
C LYS A 65 0.89 5.46 3.54
N THR A 66 -0.27 6.04 3.21
CA THR A 66 -0.73 6.13 1.81
C THR A 66 0.21 6.98 0.97
N ALA A 67 0.72 8.11 1.51
CA ALA A 67 1.69 8.95 0.81
C ALA A 67 2.97 8.17 0.46
N VAL A 68 3.51 7.40 1.42
CA VAL A 68 4.70 6.57 1.18
C VAL A 68 4.44 5.47 0.15
N ILE A 69 3.26 4.83 0.20
CA ILE A 69 2.87 3.85 -0.83
C ILE A 69 2.78 4.51 -2.20
N GLN A 70 2.18 5.69 -2.30
CA GLN A 70 2.04 6.44 -3.55
C GLN A 70 3.40 6.72 -4.20
N GLU A 71 4.36 7.20 -3.41
CA GLU A 71 5.72 7.47 -3.89
C GLU A 71 6.42 6.19 -4.37
N ILE A 72 6.37 5.11 -3.58
CA ILE A 72 7.00 3.84 -3.93
C ILE A 72 6.41 3.25 -5.22
N VAL A 73 5.08 3.27 -5.35
CA VAL A 73 4.42 2.80 -6.56
C VAL A 73 4.77 3.68 -7.76
N ASN A 74 4.88 4.99 -7.59
CA ASN A 74 5.34 5.89 -8.66
C ASN A 74 6.77 5.54 -9.11
N SER A 75 7.69 5.30 -8.18
CA SER A 75 9.06 4.83 -8.51
C SER A 75 9.04 3.48 -9.24
N ALA A 76 8.22 2.54 -8.77
CA ALA A 76 8.07 1.24 -9.40
C ALA A 76 7.48 1.31 -10.83
N ARG A 77 6.61 2.28 -11.08
CA ARG A 77 6.03 2.56 -12.41
C ARG A 77 7.03 3.27 -13.31
N ALA A 78 7.73 4.28 -12.80
CA ALA A 78 8.76 5.01 -13.54
C ALA A 78 9.89 4.08 -14.01
N ALA A 79 10.33 3.14 -13.16
CA ALA A 79 11.34 2.13 -13.53
C ALA A 79 10.88 1.18 -14.66
N ARG A 80 9.58 1.15 -14.96
CA ARG A 80 8.96 0.37 -16.05
C ARG A 80 8.52 1.26 -17.22
N GLY A 81 8.84 2.56 -17.22
CA GLY A 81 8.40 3.52 -18.24
C GLY A 81 6.90 3.84 -18.20
N LEU A 82 6.26 3.68 -17.04
CA LEU A 82 4.83 3.90 -16.85
C LEU A 82 4.55 5.22 -16.12
N GLU A 83 3.50 5.92 -16.56
CA GLU A 83 3.00 7.14 -15.90
C GLU A 83 2.47 6.88 -14.49
N PRO A 84 2.57 7.83 -13.54
CA PRO A 84 2.00 7.73 -12.20
C PRO A 84 0.49 7.46 -12.20
N VAL A 85 0.00 6.75 -11.19
CA VAL A 85 -1.45 6.54 -10.96
C VAL A 85 -1.77 6.73 -9.48
N ASP A 86 -2.99 7.17 -9.18
CA ASP A 86 -3.48 7.25 -7.80
C ASP A 86 -3.62 5.84 -7.21
N VAL A 87 -2.94 5.57 -6.09
CA VAL A 87 -2.98 4.27 -5.41
C VAL A 87 -4.23 4.10 -4.54
N TYR A 88 -5.04 5.16 -4.37
CA TYR A 88 -6.24 5.10 -3.56
C TYR A 88 -7.43 4.53 -4.37
N ASP A 89 -7.74 3.26 -4.12
CA ASP A 89 -8.75 2.48 -4.86
C ASP A 89 -10.20 2.67 -4.35
N LYS A 90 -10.44 3.59 -3.41
CA LYS A 90 -11.75 3.81 -2.77
C LYS A 90 -12.26 5.23 -2.95
N ARG A 91 -12.78 5.55 -4.13
CA ARG A 91 -13.64 6.73 -4.29
C ARG A 91 -15.08 6.41 -3.91
#